data_AF-A0A3M1KFF7-F1
#
_entry.id   AF-A0A3M1KFF7-F1
#
_cell.length_a   1.000
_cell.length_b   1.000
_cell.length_c   1.000
_cell.angle_alpha   90.00
_cell.angle_beta   90.00
_cell.angle_gamma   90.00
#
_symmetry.space_group_name_H-M   'P 1'
#
loop_
_entity.id
_entity.type
_entity.pdbx_description
1 polymer ?
#
loop_
_entity_poly.entity_id
_entity_poly.type
_entity_poly.pdbx_seq_one_letter_code
_entity_poly.pdbx_strand_id
1 'polypeptide(L)' 'ANGRRVYAMEISPAYVDVAVERWQAETGREAILDGDGRTFAKVKAERLGETAAAKNTADPA' A
#
# COMPACT_ATOMS: atom_id res chain seq x y z
N ALA A 1 -4.19 -0.22 -26.84
CA ALA A 1 -4.91 -0.40 -25.56
C ALA A 1 -6.32 0.17 -25.70
N ASN A 2 -7.35 -0.57 -25.32
CA ASN A 2 -8.74 -0.34 -25.80
C ASN A 2 -9.53 0.74 -25.03
N GLY A 3 -8.86 1.69 -24.37
CA GLY A 3 -9.53 2.78 -23.60
C GLY A 3 -10.39 2.33 -22.41
N ARG A 4 -10.39 1.04 -22.05
CA ARG A 4 -11.18 0.47 -20.97
C ARG A 4 -10.62 0.90 -19.61
N ARG A 5 -11.49 1.41 -18.74
CA ARG A 5 -11.17 1.75 -17.34
C ARG A 5 -11.53 0.58 -16.44
N VAL A 6 -10.69 0.32 -15.43
CA VAL A 6 -10.91 -0.69 -14.40
C VAL A 6 -10.91 0.00 -13.05
N TYR A 7 -11.92 -0.31 -12.23
CA TYR A 7 -11.99 0.08 -10.83
C TYR A 7 -11.94 -1.20 -10.02
N ALA A 8 -11.05 -1.25 -9.03
CA ALA A 8 -10.83 -2.42 -8.20
C ALA A 8 -10.74 -2.00 -6.73
N MET A 9 -11.10 -2.91 -5.83
CA MET A 9 -10.95 -2.78 -4.39
C MET A 9 -10.35 -4.06 -3.87
N GLU A 10 -9.25 -3.95 -3.13
CA GLU A 10 -8.65 -5.10 -2.45
C GLU A 10 -9.47 -5.41 -1.19
N ILE A 11 -9.82 -6.68 -1.00
CA ILE A 11 -10.66 -7.12 0.12
C ILE A 11 -9.84 -7.30 1.39
N SER A 12 -8.59 -7.74 1.27
CA SER A 12 -7.74 -8.07 2.40
C SER A 12 -6.63 -7.02 2.55
N PRO A 13 -6.59 -6.27 3.67
CA PRO A 13 -5.58 -5.25 3.90
C PRO A 13 -4.14 -5.76 3.75
N ALA A 14 -3.89 -7.04 4.04
CA ALA A 14 -2.58 -7.67 3.93
C ALA A 14 -2.03 -7.74 2.49
N TYR A 15 -2.89 -7.64 1.47
CA TYR A 15 -2.49 -7.76 0.06
C TYR A 15 -2.48 -6.43 -0.70
N VAL A 16 -2.85 -5.32 -0.05
CA VAL A 16 -2.90 -3.98 -0.68
C VAL A 16 -1.53 -3.60 -1.25
N ASP A 17 -0.47 -3.83 -0.48
CA ASP A 17 0.90 -3.49 -0.90
C ASP A 17 1.33 -4.27 -2.14
N VAL A 18 0.98 -5.55 -2.22
CA VAL A 18 1.30 -6.41 -3.38
C VAL A 18 0.57 -5.94 -4.63
N ALA A 19 -0.71 -5.57 -4.50
CA ALA A 19 -1.50 -5.07 -5.62
C ALA A 19 -0.91 -3.76 -6.19
N VAL A 20 -0.51 -2.83 -5.31
CA VAL A 20 0.12 -1.57 -5.71
C VAL A 20 1.49 -1.83 -6.36
N GLU A 21 2.34 -2.67 -5.77
CA GLU A 21 3.67 -2.99 -6.31
C GLU A 21 3.60 -3.60 -7.71
N ARG A 22 2.70 -4.55 -7.93
CA ARG A 22 2.49 -5.15 -9.26
C ARG A 22 2.03 -4.12 -10.28
N TRP A 23 1.06 -3.28 -9.91
CA TRP A 23 0.59 -2.21 -10.79
C TRP A 23 1.71 -1.21 -11.15
N GLN A 24 2.54 -0.81 -10.18
CA GLN A 24 3.67 0.09 -10.45
C GLN A 24 4.69 -0.58 -11.37
N ALA A 25 5.00 -1.87 -11.17
CA ALA A 25 5.93 -2.62 -12.01
C ALA A 25 5.42 -2.77 -13.46
N GLU A 26 4.12 -3.04 -13.66
CA GLU A 26 3.51 -3.19 -14.97
C GLU A 26 3.38 -1.85 -15.72
N THR A 27 3.13 -0.75 -15.00
CA THR A 27 2.85 0.55 -15.61
C THR A 27 4.03 1.51 -15.63
N GLY A 28 5.05 1.26 -14.80
CA GLY A 28 6.17 2.18 -14.56
C GLY A 28 5.78 3.47 -13.84
N ARG A 29 4.56 3.55 -13.28
CA ARG A 29 4.05 4.75 -12.61
C ARG A 29 4.23 4.66 -11.10
N GLU A 30 4.36 5.80 -10.45
CA GLU A 30 4.34 5.91 -8.99
C GLU A 30 2.90 6.08 -8.49
N ALA A 31 2.52 5.27 -7.51
CA ALA A 31 1.22 5.36 -6.85
C ALA A 31 1.27 6.48 -5.80
N ILE A 32 0.24 7.34 -5.84
CA ILE A 32 0.09 8.48 -4.95
C ILE A 32 -1.19 8.30 -4.13
N LEU A 33 -1.11 8.52 -2.82
CA LEU A 33 -2.26 8.51 -1.94
C LEU A 33 -3.13 9.74 -2.22
N ASP A 34 -4.37 9.50 -2.62
CA ASP A 34 -5.35 10.57 -2.84
C ASP A 34 -5.65 11.30 -1.52
N GLY A 35 -5.80 12.62 -1.58
CA GLY A 35 -6.01 13.49 -0.43
C GLY A 35 -4.77 14.23 0.07
N ASP A 36 -3.64 13.55 0.29
CA ASP A 36 -2.41 14.19 0.84
C ASP A 36 -1.17 14.10 -0.07
N GLY A 37 -1.24 13.36 -1.17
CA GLY A 37 -0.22 13.36 -2.20
C GLY A 37 1.05 12.57 -1.86
N ARG A 38 1.08 11.81 -0.75
CA ARG A 38 2.26 11.00 -0.41
C ARG A 38 2.42 9.84 -1.40
N THR A 39 3.68 9.48 -1.66
CA THR A 39 4.00 8.30 -2.48
C THR A 39 3.72 7.02 -1.70
N PHE A 40 3.43 5.93 -2.42
CA PHE A 40 3.27 4.61 -1.80
C PHE A 40 4.50 4.20 -0.99
N ALA A 41 5.72 4.53 -1.45
CA ALA A 41 6.95 4.25 -0.71
C ALA A 41 6.97 4.92 0.68
N LYS A 42 6.53 6.19 0.78
CA LYS A 42 6.44 6.91 2.06
C LYS A 42 5.41 6.27 2.98
N VAL A 43 4.21 5.99 2.47
CA VAL A 43 3.12 5.36 3.25
C VAL A 43 3.51 3.97 3.74
N LYS A 44 4.16 3.16 2.91
CA LYS A 44 4.65 1.83 3.27
C LYS A 44 5.68 1.90 4.40
N ALA A 45 6.65 2.81 4.31
CA ALA A 45 7.67 3.00 5.35
C ALA A 45 7.05 3.41 6.69
N GLU A 46 6.09 4.34 6.68
CA GLU A 46 5.37 4.77 7.89
C GLU A 46 4.60 3.60 8.53
N ARG A 47 3.83 2.84 7.75
CA ARG A 47 3.07 1.67 8.25
C ARG A 47 3.97 0.59 8.85
N LEU A 48 5.06 0.24 8.18
CA LEU A 48 5.99 -0.79 8.68
C LEU A 48 6.77 -0.31 9.91
N GLY A 49 7.08 0.99 9.99
CA GLY A 49 7.66 1.61 11.17
C GLY A 49 6.70 1.61 12.37
N GLU A 50 5.42 1.91 12.16
CA GLU A 50 4.39 1.85 13.20
C GLU A 50 4.10 0.42 13.66
N THR A 51 4.06 -0.54 12.73
CA THR A 51 3.75 -1.95 13.05
C THR A 51 4.86 -2.61 13.88
N ALA A 52 6.12 -2.19 13.71
CA ALA A 52 7.23 -2.67 14.53
C ALA A 52 7.11 -2.23 16.00
N ALA A 53 6.55 -1.05 16.27
CA ALA A 53 6.29 -0.57 17.64
C ALA A 53 5.07 -1.28 18.27
N ALA A 54 4.01 -1.51 17.49
CA ALA A 54 2.78 -2.16 17.98
C ALA A 54 2.96 -3.63 18.37
N LYS A 55 3.93 -4.35 17.75
CA LYS A 55 4.22 -5.75 18.07
C LYS A 55 4.96 -5.97 19.40
N ASN A 56 5.45 -4.91 20.06
CA ASN A 56 6.21 -5.01 21.30
C ASN A 56 5.39 -4.77 22.59
N THR A 57 4.08 -4.48 22.49
CA THR A 57 3.22 -4.19 23.66
C THR A 57 2.19 -5.28 23.95
N ALA A 58 2.13 -6.34 23.14
CA ALA A 58 1.20 -7.45 23.33
C ALA A 58 1.93 -8.73 23.74
N ASP A 59 2.60 -8.71 24.90
CA ASP A 59 2.72 -9.88 25.78
C ASP A 59 3.11 -9.47 27.21
N PRO A 60 2.17 -9.46 28.18
CA PRO A 60 2.51 -9.69 29.57
C PRO A 60 1.98 -11.09 29.96
N ALA A 61 2.88 -12.07 29.93
CA ALA A 61 2.73 -13.28 30.75
C ALA A 61 3.08 -12.96 32.21
#